data_AF-A0A8T0PRF4-F1
#
_entry.id   AF-A0A8T0PRF4-F1
#
_cell.length_a   1.000
_cell.length_b   1.000
_cell.length_c   1.000
_cell.angle_alpha   90.00
_cell.angle_beta   90.00
_cell.angle_gamma   90.00
#
_symmetry.space_group_name_H-M   'P 1'
#
loop_
_entity.id
_entity.type
_entity.pdbx_description
1 polymer ?
#
loop_
_entity_poly.entity_id
_entity_poly.type
_entity_poly.pdbx_seq_one_letter_code
_entity_poly.pdbx_strand_id
1 'polypeptide(L)'
;MAGAGAGASPGADPAASGWKVWFRAKAQSSFDALTTIDYEREEVGKTARQIRDMRRAKLRGYFAICMLGLGTMHWGGAQKVLDHMNKGEGNKELVNICVRFLTFSFNCSLLGLTAGTFHTTAPWALFFAGLGAWQSFLFLLALFHLETRKYHLEESHANYSFYMSALLFSLHWSYAAQDPLILHAVGKIIISSMHLLLYLISWIWSKCAFGSLFHKVLSCSGNPRNMLPRINRRRDS
;
A
#
# COMPACT_ATOMS: atom_id res chain seq x y z
N MET A 1 38.09 64.12 -3.20
CA MET A 1 36.63 64.28 -3.42
C MET A 1 36.09 62.99 -4.02
N ALA A 2 35.06 62.42 -3.39
CA ALA A 2 34.17 61.30 -3.79
C ALA A 2 34.84 59.96 -4.21
N GLY A 3 34.60 58.79 -3.59
CA GLY A 3 33.43 58.32 -2.85
C GLY A 3 32.52 57.50 -3.77
N ALA A 4 32.79 56.20 -3.93
CA ALA A 4 31.87 55.26 -4.58
C ALA A 4 31.81 53.97 -3.75
N GLY A 5 30.72 53.84 -3.00
CA GLY A 5 30.47 52.74 -2.09
C GLY A 5 30.08 51.46 -2.83
N ALA A 6 30.73 50.36 -2.47
CA ALA A 6 30.25 49.03 -2.77
C ALA A 6 29.02 48.75 -1.89
N GLY A 7 27.84 48.73 -2.52
CA GLY A 7 26.59 48.34 -1.89
C GLY A 7 26.66 46.87 -1.48
N ALA A 8 26.75 46.62 -0.17
CA ALA A 8 26.50 45.31 0.40
C ALA A 8 25.05 44.91 0.09
N SER A 9 24.89 43.83 -0.66
CA SER A 9 23.58 43.26 -0.95
C SER A 9 22.96 42.71 0.35
N PRO A 10 21.68 43.01 0.65
CA PRO A 10 21.06 42.67 1.92
C PRO A 10 20.78 41.17 2.02
N GLY A 11 21.34 40.55 3.08
CA GLY A 11 20.70 39.48 3.85
C GLY A 11 20.05 38.33 3.08
N ALA A 12 20.84 37.47 2.45
CA ALA A 12 20.42 36.09 2.25
C ALA A 12 20.55 35.38 3.62
N ASP A 13 19.44 35.29 4.34
CA ASP A 13 19.35 34.68 5.66
C ASP A 13 19.84 33.22 5.60
N PRO A 14 21.02 32.88 6.16
CA PRO A 14 21.63 31.55 5.99
C PRO A 14 20.79 30.43 6.61
N ALA A 15 19.89 30.77 7.54
CA ALA A 15 18.92 29.83 8.10
C ALA A 15 17.88 29.37 7.06
N ALA A 16 17.44 30.24 6.14
CA ALA A 16 16.44 29.91 5.13
C ALA A 16 16.98 28.95 4.04
N SER A 17 18.30 28.91 3.82
CA SER A 17 18.95 27.96 2.92
C SER A 17 19.12 26.59 3.57
N GLY A 18 19.45 26.54 4.87
CA GLY A 18 19.63 25.31 5.63
C GLY A 18 18.40 24.41 5.68
N TRP A 19 17.21 25.00 5.94
CA TRP A 19 15.95 24.24 5.96
C TRP A 19 15.61 23.64 4.60
N LYS A 20 15.80 24.39 3.50
CA LYS A 20 15.55 23.89 2.15
C LYS A 20 16.47 22.73 1.79
N VAL A 21 17.76 22.82 2.15
CA VAL A 21 18.73 21.74 1.92
C VAL A 21 18.39 20.51 2.76
N TRP A 22 18.06 20.70 4.03
CA TRP A 22 17.64 19.60 4.92
C TRP A 22 16.37 18.91 4.44
N PHE A 23 15.34 19.67 4.05
CA PHE A 23 14.10 19.10 3.50
C PHE A 23 14.36 18.33 2.21
N ARG A 24 15.22 18.86 1.32
CA ARG A 24 15.56 18.18 0.06
C ARG A 24 16.34 16.88 0.33
N ALA A 25 17.33 16.90 1.22
CA ALA A 25 18.07 15.71 1.63
C ALA A 25 17.18 14.65 2.30
N LYS A 26 16.25 15.09 3.16
CA LYS A 26 15.32 14.17 3.84
C LYS A 26 14.26 13.63 2.88
N ALA A 27 13.74 14.44 1.97
CA ALA A 27 12.83 13.98 0.93
C ALA A 27 13.52 12.96 0.01
N GLN A 28 14.78 13.20 -0.36
CA GLN A 28 15.56 12.29 -1.19
C GLN A 28 15.86 10.98 -0.45
N SER A 29 16.29 11.04 0.82
CA SER A 29 16.48 9.84 1.65
C SER A 29 15.19 9.03 1.84
N SER A 30 14.05 9.69 2.03
CA SER A 30 12.75 9.02 2.09
C SER A 30 12.37 8.40 0.76
N PHE A 31 12.63 9.08 -0.37
CA PHE A 31 12.37 8.57 -1.70
C PHE A 31 13.23 7.36 -2.01
N ASP A 32 14.53 7.42 -1.70
CA ASP A 32 15.47 6.30 -1.84
C ASP A 32 15.02 5.13 -0.97
N ALA A 33 14.57 5.34 0.27
CA ALA A 33 14.02 4.27 1.11
C ALA A 33 12.72 3.64 0.53
N LEU A 34 11.98 4.40 -0.27
CA LEU A 34 10.73 3.97 -0.88
C LEU A 34 10.96 3.21 -2.19
N THR A 35 12.02 3.56 -2.93
CA THR A 35 12.39 2.95 -4.21
C THR A 35 13.44 1.85 -4.10
N THR A 36 14.14 1.75 -2.97
CA THR A 36 15.06 0.63 -2.72
C THR A 36 14.24 -0.61 -2.39
N ILE A 37 14.46 -1.67 -3.16
CA ILE A 37 13.81 -2.95 -2.94
C ILE A 37 14.50 -3.65 -1.76
N ASP A 38 13.75 -4.21 -0.82
CA ASP A 38 14.33 -4.69 0.44
C ASP A 38 15.27 -5.89 0.21
N TYR A 39 14.99 -6.75 -0.78
CA TYR A 39 15.92 -7.83 -1.12
C TYR A 39 17.23 -7.33 -1.76
N GLU A 40 17.28 -6.13 -2.34
CA GLU A 40 18.52 -5.52 -2.83
C GLU A 40 19.44 -5.12 -1.66
N ARG A 41 18.87 -4.77 -0.50
CA ARG A 41 19.66 -4.59 0.74
C ARG A 41 20.22 -5.91 1.25
N GLU A 42 19.50 -7.01 1.05
CA GLU A 42 20.02 -8.34 1.38
C GLU A 42 21.10 -8.83 0.41
N GLU A 43 21.36 -8.15 -0.71
CA GLU A 43 22.47 -8.48 -1.61
C GLU A 43 23.84 -8.06 -1.02
N VAL A 44 23.85 -7.21 0.00
CA VAL A 44 25.07 -6.77 0.71
C VAL A 44 25.73 -7.98 1.40
N GLY A 45 26.90 -8.38 0.90
CA GLY A 45 27.66 -9.53 1.39
C GLY A 45 27.37 -10.86 0.66
N LYS A 46 26.45 -10.89 -0.32
CA LYS A 46 26.20 -12.07 -1.17
C LYS A 46 27.11 -12.08 -2.39
N THR A 47 27.52 -13.27 -2.82
CA THR A 47 28.28 -13.43 -4.07
C THR A 47 27.37 -13.20 -5.29
N ALA A 48 27.95 -12.77 -6.41
CA ALA A 48 27.21 -12.58 -7.67
C ALA A 48 26.46 -13.86 -8.13
N ARG A 49 26.96 -15.04 -7.76
CA ARG A 49 26.27 -16.31 -8.03
C ARG A 49 24.99 -16.46 -7.20
N GLN A 50 25.05 -16.20 -5.89
CA GLN A 50 23.89 -16.27 -5.00
C GLN A 50 22.79 -15.28 -5.42
N ILE A 51 23.16 -14.06 -5.80
CA ILE A 51 22.22 -13.05 -6.30
C ILE A 51 21.48 -13.55 -7.54
N ARG A 52 22.22 -14.10 -8.52
CA ARG A 52 21.62 -14.67 -9.74
C ARG A 52 20.68 -15.84 -9.43
N ASP A 53 21.06 -16.71 -8.49
CA ASP A 53 20.25 -17.87 -8.13
C ASP A 53 18.95 -17.46 -7.42
N MET A 54 18.99 -16.45 -6.53
CA MET A 54 17.79 -15.86 -5.92
C MET A 54 16.85 -15.25 -6.96
N ARG A 55 17.40 -14.45 -7.89
CA ARG A 55 16.60 -13.83 -8.97
C ARG A 55 15.94 -14.88 -9.86
N ARG A 56 16.66 -15.96 -10.21
CA ARG A 56 16.10 -17.08 -11.00
C ARG A 56 14.99 -17.81 -10.25
N ALA A 57 15.15 -18.07 -8.96
CA ALA A 57 14.12 -18.72 -8.15
C ALA A 57 12.82 -17.90 -8.16
N LYS A 58 12.95 -16.57 -8.00
CA LYS A 58 11.83 -15.63 -8.05
C LYS A 58 11.14 -15.60 -9.41
N LEU A 59 11.91 -15.52 -10.49
CA LEU A 59 11.40 -15.58 -11.87
C LEU A 59 10.66 -16.89 -12.16
N ARG A 60 11.13 -18.02 -11.65
CA ARG A 60 10.42 -19.31 -11.79
C ARG A 60 9.08 -19.29 -11.07
N GLY A 61 9.00 -18.69 -9.89
CA GLY A 61 7.74 -18.49 -9.17
C GLY A 61 6.75 -17.66 -9.99
N TYR A 62 7.20 -16.52 -10.52
CA TYR A 62 6.37 -15.69 -11.40
C TYR A 62 5.94 -16.41 -12.68
N PHE A 63 6.85 -17.14 -13.32
CA PHE A 63 6.54 -17.93 -14.50
C PHE A 63 5.42 -18.95 -14.23
N ALA A 64 5.50 -19.69 -13.11
CA ALA A 64 4.48 -20.66 -12.73
C ALA A 64 3.10 -20.01 -12.53
N ILE A 65 3.05 -18.85 -11.88
CA ILE A 65 1.82 -18.09 -11.67
C ILE A 65 1.25 -17.59 -13.01
N CYS A 66 2.09 -17.06 -13.90
CA CYS A 66 1.67 -16.64 -15.25
C CYS A 66 1.09 -17.82 -16.04
N MET A 67 1.72 -18.99 -15.99
CA MET A 67 1.22 -20.21 -16.64
C MET A 67 -0.15 -20.61 -16.08
N LEU A 68 -0.31 -20.55 -14.75
CA LEU A 68 -1.59 -20.84 -14.10
C LEU A 68 -2.69 -19.87 -14.58
N GLY A 69 -2.42 -18.57 -14.60
CA GLY A 69 -3.39 -17.56 -15.06
C GLY A 69 -3.76 -17.71 -16.54
N LEU A 70 -2.78 -17.95 -17.41
CA LEU A 70 -3.04 -18.20 -18.83
C LEU A 70 -3.80 -19.50 -19.06
N GLY A 71 -3.48 -20.55 -18.30
CA GLY A 71 -4.22 -21.80 -18.31
C GLY A 71 -5.68 -21.55 -17.96
N THR A 72 -5.97 -20.90 -16.84
CA THR A 72 -7.36 -20.64 -16.42
C THR A 72 -8.12 -19.73 -17.37
N MET A 73 -7.46 -18.75 -18.00
CA MET A 73 -8.09 -17.94 -19.07
C MET A 73 -8.53 -18.80 -20.26
N HIS A 74 -7.67 -19.72 -20.73
CA HIS A 74 -7.96 -20.59 -21.88
C HIS A 74 -8.92 -21.74 -21.56
N TRP A 75 -8.92 -22.28 -20.35
CA TRP A 75 -9.81 -23.38 -19.92
C TRP A 75 -11.27 -22.92 -19.66
N GLY A 76 -11.72 -21.89 -20.37
CA GLY A 76 -13.07 -21.37 -20.31
C GLY A 76 -13.30 -20.29 -19.25
N GLY A 77 -12.27 -19.86 -18.50
CA GLY A 77 -12.40 -18.77 -17.54
C GLY A 77 -12.79 -17.45 -18.21
N ALA A 78 -12.12 -17.09 -19.32
CA ALA A 78 -12.45 -15.88 -20.08
C ALA A 78 -13.86 -15.98 -20.71
N GLN A 79 -14.20 -17.14 -21.27
CA GLN A 79 -15.53 -17.38 -21.83
C GLN A 79 -16.63 -17.24 -20.77
N LYS A 80 -16.46 -17.84 -19.59
CA LYS A 80 -17.42 -17.73 -18.47
C LYS A 80 -17.65 -16.28 -18.05
N VAL A 81 -16.59 -15.47 -18.00
CA VAL A 81 -16.71 -14.03 -17.73
C VAL A 81 -17.58 -13.37 -18.79
N LEU A 82 -17.31 -13.60 -20.08
CA LEU A 82 -18.07 -12.99 -21.16
C LEU A 82 -19.53 -13.48 -21.20
N ASP A 83 -19.77 -14.78 -21.02
CA ASP A 83 -21.10 -15.37 -21.00
C ASP A 83 -21.93 -14.83 -19.84
N HIS A 84 -21.33 -14.61 -18.67
CA HIS A 84 -22.02 -14.00 -17.52
C HIS A 84 -22.45 -12.56 -17.83
N MET A 85 -21.60 -11.81 -18.53
CA MET A 85 -21.87 -10.41 -18.89
C MET A 85 -22.85 -10.28 -20.06
N ASN A 86 -22.94 -11.29 -20.91
CA ASN A 86 -23.82 -11.33 -22.07
C ASN A 86 -25.21 -11.90 -21.77
N LYS A 87 -25.42 -12.54 -20.61
CA LYS A 87 -26.73 -13.05 -20.17
C LYS A 87 -27.61 -11.89 -19.66
N GLY A 88 -28.29 -11.20 -20.58
CA GLY A 88 -29.30 -10.15 -20.34
C GLY A 88 -29.42 -9.16 -21.50
N GLU A 89 -30.16 -8.04 -21.32
CA GLU A 89 -29.94 -6.81 -22.10
C GLU A 89 -28.61 -6.15 -21.65
N GLY A 90 -27.53 -6.92 -21.75
CA GLY A 90 -26.25 -6.60 -21.16
C GLY A 90 -25.75 -5.24 -21.63
N ASN A 91 -25.30 -4.42 -20.69
CA ASN A 91 -24.66 -3.15 -20.98
C ASN A 91 -23.42 -3.43 -21.86
N LYS A 92 -23.54 -3.16 -23.16
CA LYS A 92 -22.48 -3.40 -24.17
C LYS A 92 -21.16 -2.73 -23.80
N GLU A 93 -21.23 -1.59 -23.12
CA GLU A 93 -20.04 -0.87 -22.65
C GLU A 93 -19.32 -1.67 -21.56
N LEU A 94 -20.06 -2.30 -20.66
CA LEU A 94 -19.49 -3.10 -19.59
C LEU A 94 -18.82 -4.37 -20.13
N VAL A 95 -19.42 -5.03 -21.13
CA VAL A 95 -18.80 -6.15 -21.84
C VAL A 95 -17.49 -5.71 -22.51
N ASN A 96 -17.48 -4.56 -23.19
CA ASN A 96 -16.27 -4.01 -23.81
C ASN A 96 -15.16 -3.74 -22.79
N ILE A 97 -15.49 -3.18 -21.62
CA ILE A 97 -14.54 -2.96 -20.52
C ILE A 97 -13.96 -4.29 -20.04
N CYS A 98 -14.79 -5.32 -19.85
CA CYS A 98 -14.32 -6.65 -19.47
C CYS A 98 -13.39 -7.27 -20.51
N VAL A 99 -13.73 -7.20 -21.81
CA VAL A 99 -12.86 -7.69 -22.89
C VAL A 99 -11.50 -6.99 -22.87
N ARG A 100 -11.48 -5.66 -22.68
CA ARG A 100 -10.23 -4.89 -22.57
C ARG A 100 -9.40 -5.34 -21.36
N PHE A 101 -10.04 -5.53 -20.20
CA PHE A 101 -9.37 -6.03 -18.99
C PHE A 101 -8.79 -7.43 -19.22
N LEU A 102 -9.57 -8.37 -19.74
CA LEU A 102 -9.11 -9.73 -20.04
C LEU A 102 -7.94 -9.72 -21.02
N THR A 103 -8.03 -8.93 -22.08
CA THR A 103 -6.96 -8.76 -23.07
C THR A 103 -5.70 -8.20 -22.41
N PHE A 104 -5.84 -7.18 -21.56
CA PHE A 104 -4.71 -6.61 -20.83
C PHE A 104 -4.05 -7.63 -19.90
N SER A 105 -4.82 -8.31 -19.05
CA SER A 105 -4.29 -9.33 -18.13
C SER A 105 -3.63 -10.49 -18.88
N PHE A 106 -4.20 -10.90 -20.01
CA PHE A 106 -3.63 -11.91 -20.90
C PHE A 106 -2.27 -11.47 -21.46
N ASN A 107 -2.19 -10.26 -22.02
CA ASN A 107 -0.94 -9.71 -22.56
C ASN A 107 0.12 -9.55 -21.47
N CYS A 108 -0.24 -9.05 -20.29
CA CYS A 108 0.68 -8.97 -19.16
C CYS A 108 1.21 -10.35 -18.76
N SER A 109 0.36 -11.37 -18.73
CA SER A 109 0.77 -12.74 -18.37
C SER A 109 1.70 -13.35 -19.42
N LEU A 110 1.43 -13.14 -20.71
CA LEU A 110 2.33 -13.54 -21.80
C LEU A 110 3.68 -12.83 -21.76
N LEU A 111 3.67 -11.52 -21.50
CA LEU A 111 4.88 -10.73 -21.35
C LEU A 111 5.69 -11.21 -20.15
N GLY A 112 5.01 -11.56 -19.05
CA GLY A 112 5.63 -12.16 -17.88
C GLY A 112 6.25 -13.53 -18.15
N LEU A 113 5.61 -14.40 -18.93
CA LEU A 113 6.20 -15.67 -19.37
C LEU A 113 7.45 -15.45 -20.23
N THR A 114 7.36 -14.51 -21.17
CA THR A 114 8.48 -14.17 -22.08
C THR A 114 9.66 -13.66 -21.26
N ALA A 115 9.40 -12.77 -20.30
CA ALA A 115 10.40 -12.25 -19.38
C ALA A 115 11.02 -13.34 -18.48
N GLY A 116 10.21 -14.28 -17.98
CA GLY A 116 10.71 -15.42 -17.20
C GLY A 116 11.57 -16.39 -18.02
N THR A 117 11.17 -16.65 -19.27
CA THR A 117 11.86 -17.55 -20.19
C THR A 117 13.19 -16.96 -20.65
N PHE A 118 13.16 -15.73 -21.15
CA PHE A 118 14.32 -15.03 -21.72
C PHE A 118 14.94 -14.04 -20.72
N HIS A 119 14.96 -14.39 -19.43
CA HIS A 119 15.34 -13.49 -18.35
C HIS A 119 16.78 -12.95 -18.41
N THR A 120 17.68 -13.60 -19.16
CA THR A 120 19.06 -13.13 -19.36
C THR A 120 19.18 -12.03 -20.41
N THR A 121 18.23 -11.94 -21.33
CA THR A 121 18.25 -10.98 -22.46
C THR A 121 17.13 -9.95 -22.35
N ALA A 122 16.05 -10.24 -21.63
CA ALA A 122 14.94 -9.33 -21.43
C ALA A 122 15.34 -8.17 -20.49
N PRO A 123 15.23 -6.90 -20.93
CA PRO A 123 15.37 -5.79 -20.02
C PRO A 123 14.25 -5.88 -18.98
N TRP A 124 14.62 -5.72 -17.71
CA TRP A 124 13.68 -5.60 -16.59
C TRP A 124 12.83 -6.87 -16.41
N ALA A 125 13.44 -8.04 -16.59
CA ALA A 125 12.75 -9.33 -16.52
C ALA A 125 11.89 -9.51 -15.25
N LEU A 126 12.39 -9.08 -14.08
CA LEU A 126 11.66 -9.16 -12.81
C LEU A 126 10.40 -8.28 -12.80
N PHE A 127 10.47 -7.07 -13.36
CA PHE A 127 9.34 -6.16 -13.47
C PHE A 127 8.21 -6.80 -14.28
N PHE A 128 8.52 -7.28 -15.49
CA PHE A 128 7.51 -7.83 -16.39
C PHE A 128 6.99 -9.19 -15.92
N ALA A 129 7.87 -10.05 -15.39
CA ALA A 129 7.45 -11.32 -14.79
C ALA A 129 6.55 -11.09 -13.57
N GLY A 130 6.92 -10.18 -12.68
CA GLY A 130 6.12 -9.81 -11.50
C GLY A 130 4.77 -9.20 -11.88
N LEU A 131 4.75 -8.30 -12.87
CA LEU A 131 3.51 -7.68 -13.36
C LEU A 131 2.57 -8.71 -13.98
N GLY A 132 3.09 -9.63 -14.80
CA GLY A 132 2.32 -10.72 -15.39
C GLY A 132 1.74 -11.65 -14.33
N ALA A 133 2.54 -12.02 -13.33
CA ALA A 133 2.11 -12.89 -12.25
C ALA A 133 1.02 -12.22 -11.38
N TRP A 134 1.18 -10.92 -11.07
CA TRP A 134 0.17 -10.14 -10.36
C TRP A 134 -1.15 -10.06 -11.14
N GLN A 135 -1.10 -9.79 -12.45
CA GLN A 135 -2.29 -9.76 -13.32
C GLN A 135 -2.98 -11.13 -13.41
N SER A 136 -2.20 -12.21 -13.52
CA SER A 136 -2.73 -13.58 -13.50
C SER A 136 -3.49 -13.88 -12.20
N PHE A 137 -2.97 -13.45 -11.05
CA PHE A 137 -3.67 -13.60 -9.78
C PHE A 137 -4.94 -12.77 -9.67
N LEU A 138 -4.93 -11.51 -10.12
CA LEU A 138 -6.14 -10.69 -10.13
C LEU A 138 -7.23 -11.31 -11.00
N PHE A 139 -6.86 -11.88 -12.15
CA PHE A 139 -7.81 -12.61 -12.99
C PHE A 139 -8.37 -13.85 -12.29
N LEU A 140 -7.52 -14.68 -11.67
CA LEU A 140 -7.96 -15.85 -10.90
C LEU A 140 -8.93 -15.46 -9.78
N LEU A 141 -8.65 -14.36 -9.08
CA LEU A 141 -9.50 -13.85 -8.02
C LEU A 141 -10.85 -13.36 -8.55
N ALA A 142 -10.85 -12.66 -9.69
CA ALA A 142 -12.07 -12.21 -10.36
C ALA A 142 -12.91 -13.41 -10.80
N LEU A 143 -12.28 -14.43 -11.38
CA LEU A 143 -12.96 -15.66 -11.81
C LEU A 143 -13.56 -16.41 -10.62
N PHE A 144 -12.81 -16.55 -9.52
CA PHE A 144 -13.33 -17.17 -8.29
C PHE A 144 -14.56 -16.44 -7.74
N HIS A 145 -14.52 -15.10 -7.68
CA HIS A 145 -15.67 -14.30 -7.23
C HIS A 145 -16.85 -14.40 -8.19
N LEU A 146 -16.60 -14.48 -9.50
CA LEU A 146 -17.65 -14.70 -10.49
C LEU A 146 -18.35 -16.05 -10.27
N GLU A 147 -17.58 -17.14 -10.08
CA GLU A 147 -18.12 -18.48 -9.89
C GLU A 147 -18.85 -18.65 -8.56
N THR A 148 -18.42 -17.92 -7.53
CA THR A 148 -19.03 -17.95 -6.19
C THR A 148 -20.15 -16.92 -5.99
N ARG A 149 -20.39 -16.04 -6.97
CA ARG A 149 -21.39 -14.96 -6.89
C ARG A 149 -22.79 -15.47 -6.54
N LYS A 150 -23.21 -16.61 -7.09
CA LYS A 150 -24.52 -17.22 -6.84
C LYS A 150 -24.77 -17.63 -5.37
N TYR A 151 -23.70 -17.70 -4.57
CA TYR A 151 -23.79 -18.05 -3.15
C TYR A 151 -23.86 -16.82 -2.22
N HIS A 152 -23.74 -15.61 -2.77
CA HIS A 152 -23.89 -14.39 -2.00
C HIS A 152 -25.38 -13.99 -1.93
N LEU A 153 -25.82 -13.56 -0.74
CA LEU A 153 -27.20 -13.07 -0.53
C LEU A 153 -27.48 -11.80 -1.35
N GLU A 154 -26.47 -10.94 -1.50
CA GLU A 154 -26.54 -9.72 -2.29
C GLU A 154 -25.35 -9.60 -3.23
N GLU A 155 -25.58 -9.00 -4.40
CA GLU A 155 -24.52 -8.70 -5.38
C GLU A 155 -23.49 -7.71 -4.83
N SER A 156 -23.94 -6.75 -4.03
CA SER A 156 -23.09 -5.78 -3.33
C SER A 156 -21.97 -6.48 -2.56
N HIS A 157 -22.31 -7.54 -1.80
CA HIS A 157 -21.37 -8.29 -0.98
C HIS A 157 -20.31 -9.01 -1.81
N ALA A 158 -20.68 -9.59 -2.95
CA ALA A 158 -19.73 -10.23 -3.86
C ALA A 158 -18.71 -9.22 -4.40
N ASN A 159 -19.17 -8.02 -4.78
CA ASN A 159 -18.31 -6.94 -5.26
C ASN A 159 -17.36 -6.43 -4.15
N TYR A 160 -17.88 -6.20 -2.94
CA TYR A 160 -17.05 -5.78 -1.80
C TYR A 160 -16.01 -6.84 -1.43
N SER A 161 -16.38 -8.12 -1.42
CA SER A 161 -15.45 -9.23 -1.21
C SER A 161 -14.32 -9.20 -2.23
N PHE A 162 -14.65 -9.08 -3.52
CA PHE A 162 -13.64 -9.00 -4.57
C PHE A 162 -12.68 -7.82 -4.37
N TYR A 163 -13.19 -6.61 -4.15
CA TYR A 163 -12.35 -5.43 -3.95
C TYR A 163 -11.45 -5.55 -2.72
N MET A 164 -11.98 -6.07 -1.61
CA MET A 164 -11.21 -6.28 -0.39
C MET A 164 -10.12 -7.34 -0.58
N SER A 165 -10.45 -8.49 -1.20
CA SER A 165 -9.46 -9.52 -1.51
C SER A 165 -8.40 -9.02 -2.49
N ALA A 166 -8.78 -8.28 -3.54
CA ALA A 166 -7.84 -7.74 -4.53
C ALA A 166 -6.89 -6.71 -3.89
N LEU A 167 -7.42 -5.85 -3.01
CA LEU A 167 -6.63 -4.88 -2.25
C LEU A 167 -5.65 -5.56 -1.30
N LEU A 168 -6.13 -6.50 -0.47
CA LEU A 168 -5.29 -7.23 0.48
C LEU A 168 -4.20 -8.02 -0.23
N PHE A 169 -4.55 -8.70 -1.33
CA PHE A 169 -3.57 -9.40 -2.16
C PHE A 169 -2.55 -8.44 -2.75
N SER A 170 -2.98 -7.30 -3.30
CA SER A 170 -2.07 -6.33 -3.90
C SER A 170 -1.13 -5.69 -2.88
N LEU A 171 -1.61 -5.42 -1.66
CA LEU A 171 -0.78 -4.96 -0.55
C LEU A 171 0.23 -6.04 -0.12
N HIS A 172 -0.21 -7.28 0.03
CA HIS A 172 0.69 -8.39 0.34
C HIS A 172 1.75 -8.57 -0.76
N TRP A 173 1.34 -8.54 -2.03
CA TRP A 173 2.22 -8.62 -3.19
C TRP A 173 3.24 -7.47 -3.20
N SER A 174 2.80 -6.23 -2.94
CA SER A 174 3.69 -5.07 -2.87
C SER A 174 4.80 -5.24 -1.83
N TYR A 175 4.52 -5.92 -0.71
CA TYR A 175 5.48 -6.13 0.36
C TYR A 175 6.36 -7.37 0.15
N ALA A 176 5.74 -8.51 -0.23
CA ALA A 176 6.42 -9.80 -0.33
C ALA A 176 7.15 -9.97 -1.67
N ALA A 177 6.48 -9.62 -2.76
CA ALA A 177 6.99 -9.80 -4.12
C ALA A 177 7.87 -8.61 -4.53
N GLN A 178 7.47 -7.38 -4.18
CA GLN A 178 8.21 -6.13 -4.46
C GLN A 178 8.44 -5.79 -5.95
N ASP A 179 7.98 -6.64 -6.87
CA ASP A 179 7.97 -6.43 -8.31
C ASP A 179 6.52 -6.39 -8.84
N PRO A 180 6.19 -5.46 -9.76
CA PRO A 180 7.00 -4.32 -10.20
C PRO A 180 7.24 -3.27 -9.09
N LEU A 181 8.38 -2.58 -9.17
CA LEU A 181 8.80 -1.57 -8.18
C LEU A 181 7.73 -0.49 -7.92
N ILE A 182 6.96 -0.11 -8.95
CA ILE A 182 5.88 0.87 -8.83
C ILE A 182 4.81 0.37 -7.84
N LEU A 183 4.44 -0.91 -7.90
CA LEU A 183 3.49 -1.49 -6.94
C LEU A 183 4.07 -1.53 -5.53
N HIS A 184 5.36 -1.85 -5.38
CA HIS A 184 6.06 -1.79 -4.09
C HIS A 184 6.00 -0.38 -3.48
N ALA A 185 6.38 0.63 -4.26
CA ALA A 185 6.36 2.04 -3.85
C ALA A 185 4.96 2.49 -3.43
N VAL A 186 3.94 2.19 -4.25
CA VAL A 186 2.54 2.51 -3.93
C VAL A 186 2.09 1.80 -2.64
N GLY A 187 2.41 0.51 -2.49
CA GLY A 187 2.11 -0.26 -1.28
C GLY A 187 2.73 0.35 -0.03
N LYS A 188 4.01 0.73 -0.08
CA LYS A 188 4.71 1.45 1.00
C LYS A 188 4.01 2.77 1.36
N ILE A 189 3.59 3.55 0.36
CA ILE A 189 2.86 4.81 0.60
C ILE A 189 1.55 4.53 1.32
N ILE A 190 0.74 3.58 0.84
CA ILE A 190 -0.55 3.23 1.47
C ILE A 190 -0.34 2.81 2.92
N ILE A 191 0.60 1.90 3.17
CA ILE A 191 0.89 1.41 4.53
C ILE A 191 1.38 2.56 5.41
N SER A 192 2.27 3.41 4.91
CA SER A 192 2.77 4.59 5.64
C SER A 192 1.63 5.57 5.96
N SER A 193 0.72 5.81 5.02
CA SER A 193 -0.47 6.66 5.23
C SER A 193 -1.40 6.06 6.28
N MET A 194 -1.62 4.74 6.28
CA MET A 194 -2.41 4.06 7.31
C MET A 194 -1.78 4.19 8.70
N HIS A 195 -0.46 4.01 8.81
CA HIS A 195 0.25 4.20 10.09
C HIS A 195 0.16 5.63 10.59
N LEU A 196 0.32 6.62 9.69
CA LEU A 196 0.16 8.03 10.04
C LEU A 196 -1.25 8.34 10.54
N LEU A 197 -2.28 7.80 9.88
CA LEU A 197 -3.67 7.98 10.29
C LEU A 197 -3.92 7.39 11.69
N LEU A 198 -3.46 6.17 11.95
CA LEU A 198 -3.59 5.53 13.27
C LEU A 198 -2.85 6.30 14.37
N TYR A 199 -1.66 6.83 14.05
CA TYR A 199 -0.91 7.68 14.95
C TYR A 199 -1.67 8.98 15.27
N LEU A 200 -2.26 9.63 14.26
CA LEU A 200 -3.07 10.84 14.46
C LEU A 200 -4.31 10.57 15.31
N ILE A 201 -5.02 9.48 15.07
CA ILE A 201 -6.18 9.06 15.87
C ILE A 201 -5.76 8.83 17.33
N SER A 202 -4.65 8.11 17.55
CA SER A 202 -4.12 7.84 18.89
C SER A 202 -3.69 9.13 19.61
N TRP A 203 -3.09 10.06 18.88
CA TRP A 203 -2.69 11.36 19.40
C TRP A 203 -3.90 12.21 19.81
N ILE A 204 -4.92 12.32 18.95
CA ILE A 204 -6.18 13.02 19.26
C ILE A 204 -6.85 12.40 20.49
N TRP A 205 -6.95 11.06 20.52
CA TRP A 205 -7.52 10.34 21.65
C TRP A 205 -6.78 10.65 22.96
N SER A 206 -5.44 10.67 22.93
CA SER A 206 -4.63 10.99 24.12
C SER A 206 -4.91 12.41 24.64
N LYS A 207 -5.11 13.38 23.75
CA LYS A 207 -5.41 14.78 24.11
C LYS A 207 -6.83 14.94 24.66
N CYS A 208 -7.82 14.30 24.03
CA CYS A 208 -9.20 14.32 24.51
C CYS A 208 -9.37 13.58 25.85
N ALA A 209 -8.78 12.39 25.97
CA ALA A 209 -8.84 11.61 27.20
C ALA A 209 -8.16 12.33 28.37
N PHE A 210 -6.96 12.91 28.15
CA PHE A 210 -6.25 13.68 29.15
C PHE A 210 -7.01 14.96 29.55
N GLY A 211 -7.64 15.66 28.59
CA GLY A 211 -8.52 16.79 28.89
C GLY A 211 -9.70 16.42 29.78
N SER A 212 -10.36 15.28 29.52
CA SER A 212 -11.48 14.81 30.34
C SER A 212 -11.06 14.42 31.76
N LEU A 213 -9.87 13.82 31.91
CA LEU A 213 -9.32 13.40 33.19
C LEU A 213 -8.93 14.62 34.04
N PHE A 214 -8.24 15.60 33.41
CA PHE A 214 -7.82 16.83 34.07
C PHE A 214 -9.03 17.67 34.53
N HIS A 215 -10.09 17.76 33.72
CA HIS A 215 -11.33 18.44 34.11
C HIS A 215 -12.02 17.75 35.30
N LYS A 216 -12.05 16.41 35.36
CA LYS A 216 -12.58 15.66 36.51
C LYS A 216 -11.75 15.89 37.78
N VAL A 217 -10.42 15.83 37.69
CA VAL A 217 -9.54 16.07 38.83
C VAL A 217 -9.69 17.49 39.37
N LEU A 218 -9.74 18.50 38.50
CA LEU A 218 -9.96 19.89 38.91
C LEU A 218 -11.36 20.11 39.51
N SER A 219 -12.40 19.46 38.96
CA SER A 219 -13.76 19.55 39.51
C SER A 219 -13.90 18.87 40.88
N CYS A 220 -13.10 17.83 41.18
CA CYS A 220 -13.10 17.16 42.48
C CYS A 220 -12.25 17.89 43.53
N SER A 221 -11.23 18.66 43.11
CA SER A 221 -10.38 19.44 44.02
C SER A 221 -11.03 20.74 44.52
N GLY A 222 -12.19 21.14 43.98
CA GLY A 222 -12.81 22.45 44.20
C GLY A 222 -13.79 22.58 45.38
N ASN A 223 -14.07 21.53 46.17
CA ASN A 223 -14.99 21.66 47.31
C ASN A 223 -14.35 21.30 48.67
N PRO A 224 -13.54 22.21 49.25
CA PRO A 224 -12.96 22.02 50.57
C PRO A 224 -13.95 22.15 51.75
N ARG A 225 -15.26 22.34 51.52
CA ARG A 225 -16.21 22.68 52.61
C ARG A 225 -16.75 21.49 53.43
N ASN A 226 -16.45 20.24 53.06
CA ASN A 226 -17.07 19.06 53.71
C ASN A 226 -16.10 18.16 54.50
N MET A 227 -14.83 18.51 54.69
CA MET A 227 -13.87 17.74 55.50
C MET A 227 -13.60 18.35 56.89
N LEU A 228 -14.60 18.97 57.52
CA LEU A 228 -14.54 19.21 58.96
C LEU A 228 -15.22 18.03 59.68
N PRO A 229 -14.49 17.23 60.48
CA PRO A 229 -15.10 16.20 61.29
C PRO A 229 -16.08 16.87 62.27
N ARG A 230 -17.35 16.45 62.22
CA ARG A 230 -18.35 16.82 63.23
C ARG A 230 -17.90 16.25 64.58
N ILE A 231 -17.19 17.06 65.36
CA ILE A 231 -16.87 16.76 66.75
C ILE A 231 -18.18 16.90 67.53
N ASN A 232 -18.85 15.77 67.74
CA ASN A 232 -20.06 15.69 68.56
C ASN A 232 -19.65 15.74 70.04
N ARG A 233 -19.72 16.93 70.65
CA ARG A 233 -19.46 17.15 72.07
C ARG A 233 -20.71 16.75 72.88
N ARG A 234 -20.77 15.51 73.39
CA ARG A 234 -21.73 15.12 74.44
C ARG A 234 -21.37 15.85 75.74
N ARG A 235 -22.32 16.62 76.27
CA ARG A 235 -22.39 17.06 77.66
C ARG A 235 -23.51 16.25 78.28
N ASP A 236 -23.17 15.33 79.17
CA ASP A 236 -24.11 14.76 80.12
C ASP A 236 -23.64 15.23 81.51
N SER A 237 -24.58 15.86 82.19
CA SER A 237 -24.60 16.31 83.59
C SER A 237 -25.75 15.60 84.27
#